data_AF-A0A2S7NVM6-F1
#
_entry.id   AF-A0A2S7NVM6-F1
#
_cell.length_a   1.000
_cell.length_b   1.000
_cell.length_c   1.000
_cell.angle_alpha   90.00
_cell.angle_beta   90.00
_cell.angle_gamma   90.00
#
_symmetry.space_group_name_H-M   'P 1'
#
loop_
_entity.id
_entity.type
_entity.pdbx_description
1 polymer ?
#
loop_
_entity_poly.entity_id
_entity_poly.type
_entity_poly.pdbx_seq_one_letter_code
_entity_poly.pdbx_strand_id
1 'polypeptide(L)'
;MSRTRRKWTSAEDQILIEAMTRANRSPQPVAWHLIAQSLKYRTNKDCRKRWHSKLAANVNKGPWLPDEDSRLYDAVQIYGSKWVLVASQERRSVQQKMEQHY
;
A
#
# COMPACT_ATOMS: atom_id res chain seq x y z
N MET A 1 -8.59 -17.10 -29.13
CA MET A 1 -9.02 -17.24 -27.72
C MET A 1 -9.22 -15.87 -27.10
N SER A 2 -10.46 -15.40 -27.03
CA SER A 2 -10.85 -14.13 -26.44
C SER A 2 -10.58 -14.17 -24.93
N ARG A 3 -9.64 -13.36 -24.45
CA ARG A 3 -9.39 -13.16 -23.01
C ARG A 3 -10.57 -12.38 -22.43
N THR A 4 -11.61 -13.07 -21.97
CA THR A 4 -12.74 -12.46 -21.25
C THR A 4 -12.19 -11.68 -20.06
N ARG A 5 -12.38 -10.35 -20.05
CA ARG A 5 -11.97 -9.48 -18.93
C ARG A 5 -12.73 -9.89 -17.67
N ARG A 6 -12.12 -10.72 -16.82
CA ARG A 6 -12.66 -11.03 -15.48
C ARG A 6 -12.53 -9.80 -14.60
N LYS A 7 -13.66 -9.29 -14.11
CA LYS A 7 -13.70 -8.22 -13.10
C LYS A 7 -13.01 -8.72 -11.82
N TRP A 8 -12.27 -7.85 -11.15
CA TRP A 8 -11.66 -8.15 -9.85
C TRP A 8 -12.74 -8.24 -8.79
N THR A 9 -12.65 -9.27 -7.95
CA THR A 9 -13.55 -9.45 -6.81
C THR A 9 -12.91 -8.91 -5.54
N SER A 10 -13.73 -8.57 -4.55
CA SER A 10 -13.25 -8.10 -3.25
C SER A 10 -12.34 -9.11 -2.55
N ALA A 11 -12.57 -10.42 -2.74
CA ALA A 11 -11.70 -11.46 -2.19
C ALA A 11 -10.30 -11.45 -2.83
N GLU A 12 -10.22 -11.27 -4.16
CA GLU A 12 -8.92 -11.12 -4.84
C GLU A 12 -8.21 -9.83 -4.42
N ASP A 13 -8.96 -8.74 -4.26
CA ASP A 13 -8.41 -7.47 -3.77
C ASP A 13 -7.88 -7.61 -2.33
N GLN A 14 -8.57 -8.33 -1.44
CA GLN A 14 -8.12 -8.61 -0.07
C GLN A 14 -6.81 -9.40 -0.04
N ILE A 15 -6.69 -10.45 -0.86
CA ILE A 15 -5.45 -11.22 -0.99
C ILE A 15 -4.30 -10.31 -1.45
N LEU A 16 -4.57 -9.42 -2.42
CA LEU A 16 -3.58 -8.48 -2.92
C LEU A 16 -3.13 -7.47 -1.87
N ILE A 17 -4.09 -6.92 -1.11
CA ILE A 17 -3.86 -6.00 0.00
C ILE A 17 -3.04 -6.65 1.09
N GLU A 18 -3.43 -7.83 1.53
CA GLU A 18 -2.73 -8.54 2.60
C GLU A 18 -1.30 -8.88 2.19
N ALA A 19 -1.12 -9.41 0.98
CA ALA A 19 0.21 -9.76 0.47
C ALA A 19 1.11 -8.52 0.34
N MET A 20 0.59 -7.40 -0.14
CA MET A 20 1.37 -6.16 -0.19
C MET A 20 1.62 -5.56 1.19
N THR A 21 0.66 -5.66 2.11
CA THR A 21 0.84 -5.19 3.50
C THR A 21 1.99 -5.95 4.16
N ARG A 22 2.07 -7.26 3.94
CA ARG A 22 3.20 -8.08 4.39
C ARG A 22 4.50 -7.71 3.69
N ALA A 23 4.47 -7.47 2.38
CA ALA A 23 5.65 -7.10 1.60
C ALA A 23 6.19 -5.70 1.95
N ASN A 24 5.32 -4.73 2.23
CA ASN A 24 5.69 -3.36 2.59
C ASN A 24 6.41 -3.27 3.96
N ARG A 25 6.32 -4.30 4.81
CA ARG A 25 7.11 -4.38 6.05
C ARG A 25 8.59 -4.65 5.79
N SER A 26 8.93 -5.10 4.59
CA SER A 26 10.31 -5.35 4.20
C SER A 26 10.78 -4.28 3.21
N PRO A 27 12.03 -3.80 3.30
CA PRO A 27 12.61 -2.92 2.28
C PRO A 27 12.82 -3.63 0.92
N GLN A 28 12.55 -4.94 0.85
CA GLN A 28 12.68 -5.74 -0.35
C GLN A 28 11.60 -5.38 -1.40
N PRO A 29 11.94 -5.47 -2.70
CA PRO A 29 10.97 -5.26 -3.76
C PRO A 29 9.86 -6.31 -3.70
N VAL A 30 8.62 -5.85 -3.90
CA VAL A 30 7.42 -6.68 -3.81
C VAL A 30 7.49 -7.83 -4.82
N ALA A 31 7.46 -9.06 -4.30
CA ALA A 31 7.49 -10.29 -5.07
C ALA A 31 6.13 -10.61 -5.69
N TRP A 32 5.73 -9.86 -6.72
CA TRP A 32 4.44 -10.01 -7.39
C TRP A 32 4.14 -11.42 -7.94
N HIS A 33 5.18 -12.19 -8.26
CA HIS A 33 5.03 -13.57 -8.70
C HIS A 33 4.48 -14.47 -7.59
N LEU A 34 4.85 -14.24 -6.32
CA LEU A 34 4.29 -14.95 -5.16
C LEU A 34 2.83 -14.57 -4.95
N ILE A 35 2.51 -13.28 -5.08
CA ILE A 35 1.13 -12.79 -4.94
C ILE A 35 0.23 -13.40 -6.03
N ALA A 36 0.74 -13.50 -7.26
CA ALA A 36 0.03 -14.14 -8.36
C ALA A 36 -0.17 -15.65 -8.14
N GLN A 37 0.72 -16.35 -7.41
CA GLN A 37 0.49 -17.76 -7.06
C GLN A 37 -0.70 -17.93 -6.12
N SER A 38 -0.95 -16.97 -5.22
CA SER A 38 -2.14 -16.95 -4.39
C SER A 38 -3.43 -16.70 -5.19
N LEU A 39 -3.33 -16.18 -6.41
CA LEU A 39 -4.45 -15.85 -7.28
C LEU A 39 -4.46 -16.77 -8.50
N LYS A 40 -5.14 -17.91 -8.39
CA LYS A 40 -5.20 -19.00 -9.40
C LYS A 40 -5.48 -18.55 -10.84
N TYR A 41 -6.20 -17.43 -11.04
CA TYR A 41 -6.58 -16.92 -12.35
C TYR A 41 -6.02 -15.53 -12.67
N ARG A 42 -5.07 -15.00 -11.88
CA ARG A 42 -4.45 -13.69 -12.12
C ARG A 42 -2.97 -13.84 -12.36
N THR A 43 -2.45 -13.07 -13.31
CA THR A 43 -1.02 -13.02 -13.54
C THR A 43 -0.36 -11.92 -12.72
N ASN A 44 0.96 -12.01 -12.54
CA ASN A 44 1.77 -10.95 -11.95
C ASN A 44 1.45 -9.57 -12.58
N LYS A 45 1.35 -9.51 -13.92
CA LYS A 45 1.01 -8.27 -14.64
C LYS A 45 -0.36 -7.71 -14.24
N ASP A 46 -1.37 -8.56 -14.08
CA ASP A 46 -2.71 -8.14 -13.63
C ASP A 46 -2.68 -7.61 -12.20
N CYS A 47 -1.97 -8.32 -11.30
CA CYS A 47 -1.82 -7.96 -9.89
C CYS A 47 -1.19 -6.58 -9.73
N ARG A 48 -0.04 -6.36 -10.38
CA ARG A 48 0.66 -5.06 -10.34
C ARG A 48 -0.22 -3.94 -10.88
N LYS A 49 -0.91 -4.16 -12.00
CA LYS A 49 -1.82 -3.17 -12.57
C LYS A 49 -2.99 -2.83 -11.63
N ARG A 50 -3.61 -3.84 -11.02
CA ARG A 50 -4.72 -3.63 -10.07
C ARG A 50 -4.26 -2.86 -8.84
N TRP A 51 -3.08 -3.21 -8.32
CA TRP A 51 -2.46 -2.51 -7.21
C TRP A 51 -2.30 -1.02 -7.51
N HIS A 52 -1.51 -0.67 -8.53
CA HIS A 52 -1.26 0.74 -8.84
C HIS A 52 -2.50 1.51 -9.30
N SER A 53 -3.48 0.85 -9.93
CA SER A 53 -4.66 1.52 -10.48
C SER A 53 -5.74 1.88 -9.45
N LYS A 54 -5.96 1.03 -8.43
CA LYS A 54 -7.08 1.20 -7.48
C LYS A 54 -6.69 0.89 -6.04
N LEU A 55 -5.92 -0.16 -5.80
CA LEU A 55 -5.70 -0.63 -4.43
C LEU A 55 -4.63 0.16 -3.68
N ALA A 56 -3.57 0.62 -4.35
CA ALA A 56 -2.55 1.48 -3.73
C ALA A 56 -3.16 2.76 -3.15
N ALA A 57 -4.12 3.36 -3.87
CA ALA A 57 -4.85 4.53 -3.38
C ALA A 57 -5.76 4.20 -2.20
N ASN A 58 -6.37 3.01 -2.16
CA ASN A 58 -7.21 2.58 -1.03
C ASN A 58 -6.40 2.16 0.19
N VAL A 59 -5.26 1.50 0.00
CA VAL A 59 -4.35 1.11 1.09
C VAL A 59 -3.74 2.35 1.73
N ASN A 60 -3.35 3.34 0.93
CA ASN A 60 -2.88 4.62 1.45
C ASN A 60 -3.96 5.45 2.16
N LYS A 61 -5.25 5.16 1.90
CA LYS A 61 -6.42 5.74 2.58
C LYS A 61 -6.92 4.90 3.76
N GLY A 62 -6.31 3.74 4.00
CA GLY A 62 -6.64 2.89 5.14
C GLY A 62 -6.05 3.43 6.45
N PRO A 63 -6.45 2.86 7.60
CA PRO A 63 -5.87 3.21 8.89
C PRO A 63 -4.34 3.10 8.81
N TRP A 64 -3.65 4.06 9.43
CA TRP A 64 -2.20 4.06 9.50
C TRP A 64 -1.73 2.81 10.23
N LEU A 65 -0.79 2.10 9.61
CA LEU A 65 -0.20 0.95 10.27
C LEU A 65 0.71 1.45 11.41
N PRO A 66 0.86 0.70 12.51
CA PRO A 66 1.75 1.08 13.61
C PRO A 66 3.20 1.33 13.16
N ASP A 67 3.62 0.61 12.12
CA ASP A 67 4.94 0.75 11.51
C ASP A 67 5.10 2.08 10.76
N GLU A 68 4.05 2.50 10.05
CA GLU A 68 3.98 3.81 9.38
C GLU A 68 3.88 4.93 10.43
N ASP A 69 3.20 4.66 11.54
CA ASP A 69 3.08 5.60 12.67
C ASP A 69 4.41 5.80 13.39
N SER A 70 5.19 4.73 13.59
CA SER A 70 6.53 4.83 14.17
C SER A 70 7.47 5.61 13.28
N ARG A 71 7.43 5.39 11.95
CA ARG A 71 8.23 6.18 11.01
C ARG A 71 7.80 7.64 10.97
N LEU A 72 6.49 7.89 11.04
CA LEU A 72 5.96 9.24 11.16
C LEU A 72 6.43 9.91 12.45
N TYR A 73 6.39 9.20 13.57
CA TYR A 73 6.86 9.68 14.86
C TYR A 73 8.35 10.01 14.81
N ASP A 74 9.20 9.12 14.30
CA ASP A 74 10.63 9.38 14.12
C ASP A 74 10.88 10.59 13.23
N ALA A 75 10.16 10.71 12.11
CA ALA A 75 10.27 11.86 11.23
C ALA A 75 9.82 13.16 11.93
N VAL A 76 8.76 13.13 12.74
CA VAL A 76 8.32 14.27 13.55
C VAL A 76 9.34 14.61 14.65
N GLN A 77 9.98 13.62 15.27
CA GLN A 77 11.06 13.86 16.24
C GLN A 77 12.27 14.53 15.57
N ILE A 78 12.61 14.14 14.34
CA ILE A 78 13.75 14.68 13.59
C ILE A 78 13.46 16.08 13.03
N TYR A 79 12.30 16.25 12.38
CA TYR A 79 11.99 17.47 11.62
C TYR A 79 11.05 18.43 12.37
N GLY A 80 10.45 18.00 13.48
CA GLY A 80 9.53 18.80 14.30
C GLY A 80 8.26 19.17 13.54
N SER A 81 7.85 20.44 13.67
CA SER A 81 6.69 21.03 12.99
C SER A 81 6.88 21.26 11.48
N LYS A 82 8.00 20.80 10.90
CA LYS A 82 8.26 20.89 9.45
C LYS A 82 7.57 19.75 8.71
N TRP A 83 6.24 19.78 8.71
CA TRP A 83 5.39 18.75 8.11
C TRP A 83 5.67 18.48 6.63
N VAL A 84 6.18 19.47 5.89
CA VAL A 84 6.60 19.30 4.48
C VAL A 84 7.76 18.32 4.36
N LEU A 85 8.74 18.36 5.27
CA LEU A 85 9.88 17.44 5.29
C LEU A 85 9.44 16.04 5.75
N VAL A 86 8.60 15.99 6.79
CA VAL A 86 8.00 14.74 7.28
C VAL A 86 7.22 14.03 6.16
N ALA A 87 6.40 14.78 5.42
CA ALA A 87 5.63 14.28 4.27
C ALA A 87 6.49 13.90 3.06
N SER A 88 7.69 14.46 2.93
CA SER A 88 8.63 14.03 1.88
C SER A 88 9.28 12.69 2.20
N GLN A 89 9.41 12.36 3.49
CA GLN A 89 10.01 11.13 3.97
C GLN A 89 9.02 9.96 3.93
N GLU A 90 7.76 10.21 4.29
CA GLU A 90 6.70 9.20 4.25
C GLU A 90 5.97 9.19 2.91
N ARG A 91 5.85 8.01 2.29
CA ARG A 91 5.13 7.84 1.01
C ARG A 91 3.61 8.05 1.10
N ARG A 92 3.06 8.25 2.29
CA ARG A 92 1.62 8.50 2.54
C ARG A 92 1.35 9.98 2.77
N SER A 93 0.09 10.39 2.56
CA SER A 93 -0.37 11.73 2.91
C SER A 93 -0.36 11.92 4.43
N VAL A 94 0.75 12.47 4.95
CA VAL A 94 0.89 12.86 6.37
C VAL A 94 -0.20 13.84 6.78
N GLN A 95 -0.68 14.64 5.82
CA GLN A 95 -1.77 15.59 6.03
C GLN A 95 -3.08 14.94 6.47
N GLN A 96 -3.37 13.70 6.06
CA GLN A 96 -4.61 13.05 6.48
C GLN A 96 -4.53 12.53 7.93
N LYS A 97 -3.32 12.27 8.47
CA LYS A 97 -3.16 11.88 9.87
C LYS A 97 -3.14 13.09 10.80
N MET A 98 -2.52 14.19 10.39
CA MET A 98 -2.46 15.39 11.23
C MET A 98 -3.87 15.88 11.62
N GLU A 99 -4.83 15.83 10.69
CA GLU A 99 -6.24 16.20 10.95
C GLU A 99 -6.97 15.26 11.92
N GLN A 100 -6.46 14.05 12.16
CA GLN A 100 -7.09 13.08 13.07
C GLN A 100 -6.42 13.02 14.46
N HIS A 101 -5.20 13.55 14.61
CA HIS A 101 -4.39 13.38 15.82
C HIS A 101 -3.92 14.70 16.47
N TYR A 102 -4.14 15.84 15.82
CA TYR A 102 -3.92 17.20 16.33
C TYR A 102 -5.17 18.04 16.12
#